data_AF-A0A6I3M1A8-F1
#
_entry.id   AF-A0A6I3M1A8-F1
#
_cell.length_a   1.000
_cell.length_b   1.000
_cell.length_c   1.000
_cell.angle_alpha   90.00
_cell.angle_beta   90.00
_cell.angle_gamma   90.00
#
_symmetry.space_group_name_H-M   'P 1'
#
loop_
_entity.id
_entity.type
_entity.pdbx_description
1 polymer ?
#
loop_
_entity_poly.entity_id
_entity_poly.type
_entity_poly.pdbx_seq_one_letter_code
_entity_poly.pdbx_strand_id
1 'polypeptide(L)'
;MKIEIWSDIMCPFCYIGKRQLETALEQFPGNDFEIEWKSFQLDPTITPQSGKDVYTFLAERKGMSLEQSREMHKSVAERAKSVGLDYNFDKAVISNSLEAHRIIHLAKKNNLGDEMEEIFFKAYFTDGRDLNDGPTLIELGEKAGLDKNEILEVLQNENLFLNDVQHDITEAQEIGVQGVPFFVFDRKYAVSGAQPVEAFVNTINEVLK
;
A
#
# COMPACT_ATOMS: atom_id res chain seq x y z
N MET A 1 1.42 8.33 -19.66
CA MET A 1 2.49 8.56 -18.68
C MET A 1 2.45 7.42 -17.69
N LYS A 2 3.59 6.79 -17.43
CA LYS A 2 3.70 5.73 -16.43
C LYS A 2 4.02 6.32 -15.07
N ILE A 3 3.31 5.88 -14.04
CA ILE A 3 3.52 6.27 -12.65
C ILE A 3 3.74 4.99 -11.84
N GLU A 4 4.97 4.80 -11.39
CA GLU A 4 5.35 3.67 -10.54
C GLU A 4 5.29 4.07 -9.07
N ILE A 5 4.63 3.27 -8.25
CA ILE A 5 4.32 3.62 -6.86
C ILE A 5 4.82 2.51 -5.94
N TRP A 6 5.91 2.77 -5.21
CA TRP A 6 6.32 1.89 -4.12
C TRP A 6 5.43 2.11 -2.91
N SER A 7 4.85 1.02 -2.43
CA SER A 7 3.79 1.02 -1.44
C SER A 7 3.90 -0.18 -0.51
N ASP A 8 3.36 -0.04 0.69
CA ASP A 8 3.09 -1.16 1.57
C ASP A 8 1.64 -1.06 2.05
N ILE A 9 0.88 -2.16 1.97
CA ILE A 9 -0.52 -2.25 2.42
C ILE A 9 -0.69 -1.87 3.91
N MET A 10 0.37 -1.99 4.70
CA MET A 10 0.43 -1.64 6.12
C MET A 10 0.74 -0.16 6.36
N CYS A 11 1.09 0.61 5.32
CA CYS A 11 1.46 2.01 5.44
C CYS A 11 0.23 2.94 5.31
N PRO A 12 -0.19 3.63 6.39
CA PRO A 12 -1.36 4.50 6.34
C PRO A 12 -1.20 5.68 5.37
N PHE A 13 0.04 6.13 5.15
CA PHE A 13 0.33 7.20 4.22
C PHE A 13 0.29 6.73 2.77
N CYS A 14 0.44 5.44 2.46
CA CYS A 14 0.33 4.95 1.08
C CYS A 14 -1.08 5.14 0.55
N TYR A 15 -2.09 4.80 1.35
CA TYR A 15 -3.48 4.97 0.95
C TYR A 15 -3.93 6.45 0.93
N ILE A 16 -3.42 7.28 1.86
CA ILE A 16 -3.59 8.74 1.78
C ILE A 16 -2.96 9.29 0.50
N GLY A 17 -1.74 8.87 0.18
CA GLY A 17 -1.02 9.28 -1.02
C GLY A 17 -1.73 8.85 -2.30
N LYS A 18 -2.36 7.66 -2.33
CA LYS A 18 -3.22 7.20 -3.43
C LYS A 18 -4.33 8.21 -3.70
N ARG A 19 -5.10 8.60 -2.68
CA ARG A 19 -6.19 9.59 -2.81
C ARG A 19 -5.70 10.95 -3.30
N GLN A 20 -4.54 11.40 -2.81
CA GLN A 20 -3.95 12.67 -3.23
C GLN A 20 -3.49 12.62 -4.70
N LEU A 21 -2.88 11.51 -5.13
CA LEU A 21 -2.52 11.29 -6.52
C LEU A 21 -3.76 11.26 -7.42
N GLU A 22 -4.76 10.45 -7.09
CA GLU A 22 -6.01 10.34 -7.85
C GLU A 22 -6.67 11.71 -8.05
N THR A 23 -6.77 12.51 -6.98
CA THR A 23 -7.29 13.88 -7.03
C THR A 23 -6.45 14.78 -7.97
N ALA A 24 -5.13 14.57 -8.03
CA ALA A 24 -4.26 15.30 -8.95
C ALA A 24 -4.49 14.87 -10.41
N LEU A 25 -4.66 13.57 -10.66
CA LEU A 25 -4.87 13.02 -12.01
C LEU A 25 -6.18 13.53 -12.64
N GLU A 26 -7.22 13.77 -11.84
CA GLU A 26 -8.49 14.37 -12.29
C GLU A 26 -8.32 15.75 -12.95
N GLN A 27 -7.22 16.46 -12.67
CA GLN A 27 -6.93 17.78 -13.26
C GLN A 27 -6.33 17.71 -14.66
N PHE A 28 -6.04 16.51 -15.18
CA PHE A 28 -5.46 16.28 -16.50
C PHE A 28 -6.39 15.45 -17.38
N PRO A 29 -7.61 15.95 -17.69
CA PRO A 29 -8.56 15.22 -18.51
C PRO A 29 -8.00 15.01 -19.92
N GLY A 30 -8.01 13.77 -20.40
CA GLY A 30 -7.52 13.39 -21.72
C GLY A 30 -6.06 12.91 -21.75
N ASN A 31 -5.37 12.90 -20.61
CA ASN A 31 -4.10 12.22 -20.46
C ASN A 31 -4.30 10.78 -20.00
N ASP A 32 -3.61 9.83 -20.65
CA ASP A 32 -3.59 8.44 -20.22
C ASP A 32 -2.49 8.24 -19.17
N PHE A 33 -2.89 7.74 -17.99
CA PHE A 33 -1.98 7.38 -16.91
C PHE A 33 -1.97 5.86 -16.72
N GLU A 34 -0.78 5.28 -16.75
CA GLU A 34 -0.55 3.87 -16.44
C GLU A 34 0.02 3.79 -15.02
N ILE A 35 -0.78 3.29 -14.07
CA ILE A 35 -0.36 3.11 -12.68
C ILE A 35 0.23 1.72 -12.50
N GLU A 36 1.47 1.65 -12.04
CA GLU A 36 2.10 0.39 -11.64
C GLU A 36 2.47 0.43 -10.16
N TRP A 37 1.82 -0.41 -9.36
CA TRP A 37 2.17 -0.61 -7.95
C TRP A 37 3.42 -1.48 -7.83
N LYS A 38 4.32 -1.07 -6.93
CA LYS A 38 5.61 -1.71 -6.67
C LYS A 38 5.67 -2.12 -5.20
N SER A 39 6.11 -3.34 -4.95
CA SER A 39 6.17 -3.88 -3.59
C SER A 39 7.23 -3.16 -2.73
N PHE A 40 6.85 -2.81 -1.51
CA PHE A 40 7.75 -2.39 -0.43
C PHE A 40 7.26 -2.99 0.89
N GLN A 41 8.17 -3.42 1.77
CA GLN A 41 7.82 -3.83 3.12
C GLN A 41 8.43 -2.85 4.13
N LEU A 42 7.58 -2.13 4.86
CA LEU A 42 7.99 -1.29 6.00
C LEU A 42 8.74 -2.12 7.03
N ASP A 43 8.32 -3.38 7.21
CA ASP A 43 8.90 -4.30 8.16
C ASP A 43 8.68 -5.76 7.74
N PRO A 44 9.64 -6.37 7.02
CA PRO A 44 9.52 -7.76 6.58
C PRO A 44 9.63 -8.77 7.73
N THR A 45 10.00 -8.32 8.94
CA THR A 45 10.21 -9.20 10.09
C THR A 45 8.97 -9.39 10.96
N ILE A 46 7.87 -8.71 10.62
CA ILE A 46 6.60 -8.85 11.34
C ILE A 46 6.14 -10.31 11.26
N THR A 47 5.81 -10.87 12.41
CA THR A 47 5.09 -12.13 12.54
C THR A 47 3.68 -11.86 13.07
N PRO A 48 2.69 -12.71 12.75
CA PRO A 48 1.34 -12.58 13.27
C PRO A 48 1.33 -12.54 14.81
N GLN A 49 0.74 -11.49 15.39
CA GLN A 49 0.67 -11.27 16.84
C GLN A 49 -0.79 -11.21 17.28
N SER A 50 -1.41 -12.40 17.43
CA SER A 50 -2.81 -12.51 17.82
C SER A 50 -3.09 -11.82 19.16
N GLY A 51 -4.15 -11.02 19.21
CA GLY A 51 -4.62 -10.34 20.43
C GLY A 51 -3.86 -9.07 20.81
N LYS A 52 -2.83 -8.68 20.07
CA LYS A 52 -2.12 -7.41 20.29
C LYS A 52 -2.69 -6.31 19.40
N ASP A 53 -3.00 -5.17 19.99
CA ASP A 53 -3.47 -4.01 19.26
C ASP A 53 -2.31 -3.24 18.59
N VAL A 54 -2.62 -2.53 17.50
CA VAL A 54 -1.63 -1.77 16.71
C VAL A 54 -0.96 -0.64 17.51
N TYR A 55 -1.62 -0.08 18.52
CA TYR A 55 -1.03 0.98 19.34
C TYR A 55 0.10 0.43 20.19
N THR A 56 -0.15 -0.67 20.90
CA THR A 56 0.85 -1.40 21.69
C THR A 56 1.97 -1.92 20.80
N PHE A 57 1.64 -2.50 19.65
CA PHE A 57 2.63 -2.95 18.69
C PHE A 57 3.56 -1.84 18.23
N LEU A 58 3.03 -0.70 17.79
CA LEU A 58 3.85 0.42 17.34
C LEU A 58 4.70 0.99 18.48
N ALA A 59 4.12 1.11 19.68
CA ALA A 59 4.80 1.64 20.86
C ALA A 59 6.07 0.82 21.17
N GLU A 60 5.95 -0.51 21.24
CA GLU A 60 7.09 -1.40 21.45
C GLU A 60 8.08 -1.35 20.29
N ARG A 61 7.58 -1.39 19.04
CA ARG A 61 8.42 -1.45 17.84
C ARG A 61 9.29 -0.20 17.68
N LYS A 62 8.80 0.96 18.11
CA LYS A 62 9.48 2.25 18.00
C LYS A 62 10.11 2.73 19.32
N GLY A 63 9.95 1.97 20.42
CA GLY A 63 10.47 2.35 21.73
C GLY A 63 9.83 3.63 22.29
N MET A 64 8.53 3.82 22.08
CA MET A 64 7.77 5.00 22.54
C MET A 64 6.67 4.61 23.54
N SER A 65 6.04 5.60 24.19
CA SER A 65 4.93 5.31 25.10
C SER A 65 3.65 4.92 24.35
N LEU A 66 2.76 4.18 25.03
CA LEU A 66 1.45 3.84 24.47
C LEU A 66 0.60 5.09 24.18
N GLU A 67 0.68 6.13 25.02
CA GLU A 67 0.00 7.41 24.77
C GLU A 67 0.51 8.09 23.50
N GLN A 68 1.83 8.15 23.30
CA GLN A 68 2.43 8.71 22.09
C GLN A 68 1.96 7.94 20.84
N SER A 69 1.94 6.62 20.92
CA SER A 69 1.42 5.78 19.82
C SER A 69 -0.05 6.09 19.51
N ARG A 70 -0.91 6.22 20.53
CA ARG A 70 -2.33 6.59 20.34
C ARG A 70 -2.50 7.97 19.71
N GLU A 71 -1.72 8.95 20.15
CA GLU A 71 -1.73 10.31 19.58
C GLU A 71 -1.31 10.32 18.10
N MET A 72 -0.25 9.56 17.76
CA MET A 72 0.21 9.43 16.37
C MET A 72 -0.87 8.80 15.48
N HIS A 73 -1.48 7.70 15.91
CA HIS A 73 -2.55 7.06 15.16
C HIS A 73 -3.77 7.97 15.00
N LYS A 74 -4.13 8.73 16.05
CA LYS A 74 -5.22 9.72 15.98
C LYS A 74 -4.94 10.78 14.92
N SER A 75 -3.73 11.36 14.94
CA SER A 75 -3.33 12.36 13.93
C SER A 75 -3.36 11.79 12.50
N VAL A 76 -2.91 10.54 12.32
CA VAL A 76 -2.97 9.86 11.02
C VAL A 76 -4.41 9.63 10.57
N ALA A 77 -5.31 9.22 11.46
CA ALA A 77 -6.73 9.04 11.14
C ALA A 77 -7.41 10.37 10.78
N GLU A 78 -7.10 11.46 11.48
CA GLU A 78 -7.60 12.81 11.15
C GLU A 78 -7.14 13.25 9.76
N ARG A 79 -5.87 12.96 9.42
CA ARG A 79 -5.34 13.23 8.09
C ARG A 79 -6.00 12.37 7.01
N ALA A 80 -6.21 11.08 7.26
CA ALA A 80 -6.94 10.19 6.36
C ALA A 80 -8.36 10.72 6.07
N LYS A 81 -9.04 11.21 7.11
CA LYS A 81 -10.37 11.80 6.98
C LYS A 81 -10.41 13.02 6.07
N SER A 82 -9.36 13.84 6.06
CA SER A 82 -9.27 15.00 5.16
C SER A 82 -9.22 14.64 3.67
N VAL A 83 -8.87 13.39 3.34
CA VAL A 83 -8.86 12.86 1.97
C VAL A 83 -9.97 11.81 1.74
N GLY A 84 -11.00 11.81 2.59
CA GLY A 84 -12.18 10.95 2.43
C GLY A 84 -12.01 9.50 2.89
N LEU A 85 -10.96 9.19 3.66
CA LEU A 85 -10.71 7.85 4.20
C LEU A 85 -11.11 7.78 5.68
N ASP A 86 -11.76 6.69 6.10
CA ASP A 86 -12.16 6.46 7.48
C ASP A 86 -11.34 5.32 8.10
N TYR A 87 -10.31 5.66 8.86
CA TYR A 87 -9.42 4.68 9.48
C TYR A 87 -9.93 4.21 10.84
N ASN A 88 -9.96 2.89 11.02
CA ASN A 88 -10.37 2.20 12.22
C ASN A 88 -9.21 1.36 12.79
N PHE A 89 -8.22 2.04 13.36
CA PHE A 89 -7.04 1.40 13.94
C PHE A 89 -7.36 0.49 15.13
N ASP A 90 -8.47 0.70 15.84
CA ASP A 90 -8.93 -0.20 16.91
C ASP A 90 -9.23 -1.63 16.42
N LYS A 91 -9.50 -1.79 15.11
CA LYS A 91 -9.74 -3.09 14.47
C LYS A 91 -8.56 -3.62 13.66
N ALA A 92 -7.51 -2.82 13.48
CA ALA A 92 -6.40 -3.22 12.62
C ALA A 92 -5.67 -4.44 13.20
N VAL A 93 -5.38 -5.41 12.34
CA VAL A 93 -4.72 -6.68 12.71
C VAL A 93 -3.26 -6.61 12.29
N ILE A 94 -2.33 -6.91 13.18
CA ILE A 94 -0.90 -6.88 12.84
C ILE A 94 -0.59 -8.01 11.83
N SER A 95 -0.27 -7.63 10.60
CA SER A 95 -0.01 -8.56 9.50
C SER A 95 1.35 -8.35 8.85
N ASN A 96 1.94 -9.44 8.36
CA ASN A 96 3.05 -9.35 7.41
C ASN A 96 2.47 -9.11 6.02
N SER A 97 3.00 -8.14 5.29
CA SER A 97 2.48 -7.75 3.98
C SER A 97 2.97 -8.62 2.82
N LEU A 98 3.84 -9.61 3.05
CA LEU A 98 4.45 -10.41 1.98
C LEU A 98 3.39 -11.13 1.12
N GLU A 99 2.46 -11.85 1.75
CA GLU A 99 1.43 -12.59 1.03
C GLU A 99 0.49 -11.65 0.25
N ALA A 100 0.14 -10.51 0.84
CA ALA A 100 -0.64 -9.48 0.15
C ALA A 100 0.11 -8.95 -1.08
N HIS A 101 1.41 -8.66 -0.97
CA HIS A 101 2.25 -8.24 -2.11
C HIS A 101 2.32 -9.31 -3.21
N ARG A 102 2.47 -10.59 -2.84
CA ARG A 102 2.47 -11.69 -3.81
C ARG A 102 1.14 -11.77 -4.58
N ILE A 103 0.01 -11.54 -3.90
CA ILE A 103 -1.31 -11.45 -4.55
C ILE A 103 -1.45 -10.19 -5.40
N ILE A 104 -0.88 -9.04 -4.99
CA ILE A 104 -0.84 -7.84 -5.83
C ILE A 104 -0.08 -8.11 -7.12
N HIS A 105 1.03 -8.86 -7.09
CA HIS A 105 1.73 -9.26 -8.33
C HIS A 105 0.89 -10.18 -9.23
N LEU A 106 0.09 -11.09 -8.66
CA LEU A 106 -0.91 -11.83 -9.42
C LEU A 106 -1.95 -10.89 -10.06
N ALA A 107 -2.43 -9.91 -9.30
CA ALA A 107 -3.39 -8.93 -9.80
C ALA A 107 -2.82 -8.06 -10.92
N LYS A 108 -1.56 -7.64 -10.81
CA LYS A 108 -0.84 -6.89 -11.86
C LYS A 108 -0.83 -7.63 -13.19
N LYS A 109 -0.58 -8.95 -13.21
CA LYS A 109 -0.63 -9.76 -14.44
C LYS A 109 -2.01 -9.74 -15.12
N ASN A 110 -3.06 -9.48 -14.35
CA ASN A 110 -4.45 -9.41 -14.82
C ASN A 110 -4.95 -7.96 -14.99
N ASN A 111 -4.08 -6.94 -14.90
CA ASN A 111 -4.44 -5.51 -14.92
C ASN A 111 -5.37 -5.08 -13.77
N LEU A 112 -5.32 -5.78 -12.64
CA LEU A 112 -6.13 -5.55 -11.43
C LEU A 112 -5.29 -5.02 -10.25
N GLY A 113 -4.05 -4.57 -10.51
CA GLY A 113 -3.13 -4.13 -9.45
C GLY A 113 -3.67 -2.99 -8.59
N ASP A 114 -4.24 -1.95 -9.22
CA ASP A 114 -4.81 -0.79 -8.50
C ASP A 114 -6.04 -1.16 -7.66
N GLU A 115 -6.93 -1.98 -8.24
CA GLU A 115 -8.11 -2.50 -7.54
C GLU A 115 -7.72 -3.37 -6.35
N MET A 116 -6.67 -4.19 -6.48
CA MET A 116 -6.20 -5.05 -5.40
C MET A 116 -5.58 -4.25 -4.25
N GLU A 117 -4.77 -3.22 -4.55
CA GLU A 117 -4.25 -2.29 -3.55
C GLU A 117 -5.39 -1.56 -2.81
N GLU A 118 -6.38 -1.04 -3.54
CA GLU A 118 -7.57 -0.40 -2.96
C GLU A 118 -8.31 -1.34 -1.99
N ILE A 119 -8.57 -2.58 -2.41
CA ILE A 119 -9.25 -3.59 -1.60
C ILE A 119 -8.45 -3.93 -0.35
N PHE A 120 -7.13 -4.15 -0.46
CA PHE A 120 -6.30 -4.47 0.70
C PHE A 120 -6.16 -3.31 1.67
N PHE A 121 -6.01 -2.08 1.17
CA PHE A 121 -6.00 -0.89 2.01
C PHE A 121 -7.30 -0.74 2.79
N LYS A 122 -8.45 -0.86 2.13
CA LYS A 122 -9.75 -0.78 2.81
C LYS A 122 -9.94 -1.93 3.81
N ALA A 123 -9.57 -3.14 3.41
CA ALA A 123 -9.65 -4.33 4.26
C ALA A 123 -8.86 -4.14 5.56
N TYR A 124 -7.65 -3.59 5.46
CA TYR A 124 -6.78 -3.34 6.60
C TYR A 124 -7.21 -2.13 7.44
N PHE A 125 -7.28 -0.95 6.83
CA PHE A 125 -7.45 0.31 7.56
C PHE A 125 -8.89 0.58 7.99
N THR A 126 -9.89 0.05 7.29
CA THR A 126 -11.30 0.34 7.57
C THR A 126 -12.02 -0.86 8.16
N ASP A 127 -11.86 -2.02 7.52
CA ASP A 127 -12.69 -3.19 7.81
C ASP A 127 -12.09 -4.08 8.92
N GLY A 128 -10.81 -3.93 9.25
CA GLY A 128 -10.13 -4.72 10.29
C GLY A 128 -9.93 -6.19 9.93
N ARG A 129 -9.68 -6.47 8.65
CA ARG A 129 -9.46 -7.82 8.12
C ARG A 129 -8.02 -8.27 8.40
N ASP A 130 -7.86 -9.55 8.70
CA ASP A 130 -6.54 -10.17 8.90
C ASP A 130 -5.93 -10.55 7.54
N LEU A 131 -4.87 -9.85 7.13
CA LEU A 131 -4.18 -10.14 5.86
C LEU A 131 -3.10 -11.22 5.99
N ASN A 132 -2.99 -11.89 7.15
CA ASN A 132 -2.25 -13.15 7.28
C ASN A 132 -3.16 -14.38 7.02
N ASP A 133 -4.48 -14.19 6.99
CA ASP A 133 -5.45 -15.28 6.89
C ASP A 133 -5.73 -15.65 5.42
N GLY A 134 -5.34 -16.86 5.02
CA GLY A 134 -5.52 -17.36 3.65
C GLY A 134 -6.96 -17.26 3.13
N PRO A 135 -7.99 -17.73 3.87
CA PRO A 135 -9.39 -17.52 3.52
C PRO A 135 -9.77 -16.05 3.27
N THR A 136 -9.30 -15.13 4.12
CA THR A 136 -9.50 -13.68 3.93
C THR A 136 -8.83 -13.18 2.65
N LEU A 137 -7.58 -13.58 2.38
CA LEU A 137 -6.87 -13.20 1.16
C LEU A 137 -7.59 -13.70 -0.11
N ILE A 138 -8.13 -14.92 -0.08
CA ILE A 138 -8.93 -15.48 -1.18
C ILE A 138 -10.20 -14.66 -1.39
N GLU A 139 -10.96 -14.40 -0.33
CA GLU A 139 -12.20 -13.61 -0.44
C GLU A 139 -11.95 -12.22 -1.03
N LEU A 140 -10.86 -11.56 -0.60
CA LEU A 140 -10.49 -10.23 -1.07
C LEU A 140 -9.98 -10.25 -2.52
N GLY A 141 -9.18 -11.24 -2.90
CA GLY A 141 -8.72 -11.40 -4.29
C GLY A 141 -9.86 -11.72 -5.25
N GLU A 142 -10.83 -12.56 -4.85
CA GLU A 142 -12.04 -12.83 -5.65
C GLU A 142 -12.88 -11.56 -5.84
N LYS A 143 -12.96 -10.68 -4.83
CA LYS A 143 -13.63 -9.37 -4.96
C LYS A 143 -12.95 -8.44 -5.96
N ALA A 144 -11.63 -8.54 -6.10
CA ALA A 144 -10.87 -7.81 -7.12
C ALA A 144 -11.09 -8.39 -8.53
N GLY A 145 -11.69 -9.58 -8.64
CA GLY A 145 -11.91 -10.28 -9.91
C GLY A 145 -10.85 -11.33 -10.25
N LEU A 146 -9.97 -11.71 -9.32
CA LEU A 146 -8.99 -12.77 -9.53
C LEU A 146 -9.62 -14.16 -9.47
N ASP A 147 -9.06 -15.12 -10.20
CA ASP A 147 -9.47 -16.51 -10.11
C ASP A 147 -9.03 -17.12 -8.78
N LYS A 148 -9.99 -17.74 -8.08
CA LYS A 148 -9.76 -18.39 -6.79
C LYS A 148 -8.62 -19.42 -6.82
N ASN A 149 -8.50 -20.19 -7.90
CA ASN A 149 -7.48 -21.23 -8.00
C ASN A 149 -6.08 -20.62 -8.19
N GLU A 150 -5.98 -19.50 -8.91
CA GLU A 150 -4.71 -18.76 -9.01
C GLU A 150 -4.28 -18.19 -7.65
N ILE A 151 -5.22 -17.63 -6.88
CA ILE A 151 -4.91 -17.15 -5.51
C ILE A 151 -4.46 -18.34 -4.63
N LEU A 152 -5.17 -19.46 -4.70
CA LEU A 152 -4.80 -20.67 -3.96
C LEU A 152 -3.41 -21.17 -4.36
N GLU A 153 -3.05 -21.12 -5.64
CA GLU A 153 -1.72 -21.50 -6.11
C GLU A 153 -0.64 -20.59 -5.51
N VAL A 154 -0.86 -19.28 -5.46
CA VAL A 154 0.05 -18.33 -4.78
C VAL A 154 0.21 -18.71 -3.31
N LEU A 155 -0.89 -18.92 -2.59
CA LEU A 155 -0.85 -19.24 -1.16
C LEU A 155 -0.22 -20.61 -0.85
N GLN A 156 -0.31 -21.57 -1.78
CA GLN A 156 0.26 -22.92 -1.60
C GLN A 156 1.72 -23.03 -2.06
N ASN A 157 2.13 -22.24 -3.05
CA ASN A 157 3.50 -22.22 -3.56
C ASN A 157 4.22 -20.98 -3.04
N GLU A 158 4.90 -21.08 -1.90
CA GLU A 158 5.61 -19.99 -1.22
C GLU A 158 6.61 -19.21 -2.11
N ASN A 159 7.10 -19.81 -3.21
CA ASN A 159 8.04 -19.15 -4.12
C ASN A 159 7.36 -18.33 -5.23
N LEU A 160 6.07 -18.58 -5.50
CA LEU A 160 5.37 -17.92 -6.59
C LEU A 160 5.26 -16.42 -6.29
N PHE A 161 5.70 -15.56 -7.22
CA PHE A 161 5.83 -14.11 -7.09
C PHE A 161 6.82 -13.59 -6.03
N LEU A 162 7.50 -14.46 -5.28
CA LEU A 162 8.45 -14.03 -4.26
C LEU A 162 9.63 -13.23 -4.87
N ASN A 163 10.14 -13.69 -6.01
CA ASN A 163 11.21 -13.00 -6.74
C ASN A 163 10.75 -11.63 -7.28
N ASP A 164 9.48 -11.51 -7.70
CA ASP A 164 8.93 -10.25 -8.19
C ASP A 164 8.84 -9.22 -7.06
N VAL A 165 8.38 -9.65 -5.87
CA VAL A 165 8.36 -8.80 -4.66
C VAL A 165 9.77 -8.37 -4.27
N GLN A 166 10.72 -9.31 -4.24
CA GLN A 166 12.11 -9.01 -3.89
C GLN A 166 12.76 -8.09 -4.93
N HIS A 167 12.42 -8.23 -6.20
CA HIS A 167 12.90 -7.34 -7.25
C HIS A 167 12.43 -5.90 -7.03
N ASP A 168 11.14 -5.68 -6.80
CA ASP A 168 10.60 -4.33 -6.53
C ASP A 168 11.25 -3.69 -5.28
N ILE A 169 11.46 -4.48 -4.21
CA ILE A 169 12.14 -4.01 -2.98
C ILE A 169 13.60 -3.63 -3.25
N THR A 170 14.31 -4.46 -4.04
CA THR A 170 15.72 -4.21 -4.39
C THR A 170 15.83 -2.97 -5.26
N GLU A 171 14.95 -2.83 -6.23
CA GLU A 171 14.88 -1.65 -7.09
C GLU A 171 14.64 -0.38 -6.27
N ALA A 172 13.74 -0.43 -5.27
CA ALA A 172 13.51 0.68 -4.36
C ALA A 172 14.81 1.13 -3.66
N GLN A 173 15.64 0.17 -3.21
CA GLN A 173 16.92 0.46 -2.56
C GLN A 173 17.93 1.08 -3.54
N GLU A 174 18.02 0.54 -4.76
CA GLU A 174 18.92 1.01 -5.81
C GLU A 174 18.64 2.47 -6.21
N ILE A 175 17.37 2.87 -6.24
CA ILE A 175 16.97 4.25 -6.54
C ILE A 175 16.87 5.15 -5.28
N GLY A 176 17.24 4.64 -4.11
CA GLY A 176 17.37 5.41 -2.87
C GLY A 176 16.06 5.66 -2.11
N VAL A 177 15.02 4.84 -2.31
CA VAL A 177 13.77 4.90 -1.54
C VAL A 177 14.03 4.51 -0.08
N GLN A 178 13.74 5.42 0.85
CA GLN A 178 13.88 5.20 2.29
C GLN A 178 12.54 5.03 3.03
N GLY A 179 11.43 5.21 2.33
CA GLY A 179 10.09 5.11 2.88
C GLY A 179 9.03 5.26 1.80
N VAL A 180 7.81 4.89 2.15
CA VAL A 180 6.66 4.82 1.23
C VAL A 180 5.47 5.65 1.75
N PRO A 181 4.60 6.19 0.86
CA PRO A 181 4.60 5.96 -0.58
C PRO A 181 5.72 6.72 -1.30
N PHE A 182 6.22 6.15 -2.38
CA PHE A 182 7.21 6.79 -3.25
C PHE A 182 6.76 6.66 -4.70
N PHE A 183 6.57 7.80 -5.36
CA PHE A 183 5.99 7.88 -6.70
C PHE A 183 7.08 8.26 -7.69
N VAL A 184 7.15 7.55 -8.81
CA VAL A 184 8.09 7.83 -9.91
C VAL A 184 7.32 8.02 -11.20
N PHE A 185 7.48 9.18 -11.82
CA PHE A 185 6.79 9.59 -13.04
C PHE A 185 7.74 9.46 -14.23
N ASP A 186 7.39 8.60 -15.20
CA ASP A 186 8.16 8.27 -16.41
C ASP A 186 9.66 8.01 -16.14
N ARG A 187 9.99 7.41 -14.99
CA ARG A 187 11.37 7.16 -14.53
C ARG A 187 12.28 8.41 -14.50
N LYS A 188 11.70 9.62 -14.43
CA LYS A 188 12.43 10.91 -14.48
C LYS A 188 12.25 11.75 -13.23
N TYR A 189 11.03 11.85 -12.73
CA TYR A 189 10.69 12.67 -11.56
C TYR A 189 10.17 11.79 -10.45
N ALA A 190 10.42 12.18 -9.21
CA ALA A 190 9.94 11.45 -8.05
C ALA A 190 9.26 12.37 -7.03
N VAL A 191 8.24 11.84 -6.37
CA VAL A 191 7.58 12.46 -5.22
C VAL A 191 7.67 11.47 -4.05
N SER A 192 8.23 11.93 -2.93
CA SER A 192 8.40 11.10 -1.73
C SER A 192 7.36 11.46 -0.66
N GLY A 193 6.65 10.45 -0.18
CA GLY A 193 5.59 10.56 0.81
C GLY A 193 4.25 11.00 0.23
N ALA A 194 3.22 10.97 1.09
CA ALA A 194 1.89 11.51 0.81
C ALA A 194 1.96 13.05 0.74
N GLN A 195 2.32 13.61 -0.41
CA GLN A 195 2.44 15.06 -0.60
C GLN A 195 1.08 15.71 -0.92
N PRO A 196 0.91 17.03 -0.70
CA PRO A 196 -0.29 17.74 -1.14
C PRO A 196 -0.56 17.55 -2.65
N VAL A 197 -1.83 17.67 -3.05
CA VAL A 197 -2.28 17.50 -4.44
C VAL A 197 -1.49 18.40 -5.40
N GLU A 198 -1.18 19.62 -4.97
CA GLU A 198 -0.42 20.60 -5.75
C GLU A 198 0.99 20.11 -6.11
N ALA A 199 1.63 19.34 -5.24
CA ALA A 199 2.95 18.77 -5.52
C ALA A 199 2.87 17.78 -6.69
N PHE A 200 1.87 16.88 -6.67
CA PHE A 200 1.62 15.95 -7.77
C PHE A 200 1.28 16.66 -9.08
N VAL A 201 0.38 17.66 -9.04
CA VAL A 201 0.00 18.47 -10.22
C VAL A 201 1.22 19.16 -10.82
N ASN A 202 2.07 19.76 -9.99
CA ASN A 202 3.30 20.41 -10.46
C ASN A 202 4.26 19.41 -11.11
N THR A 203 4.46 18.23 -10.50
CA THR A 203 5.31 17.18 -11.07
C THR A 203 4.78 16.68 -12.41
N ILE A 204 3.48 16.41 -12.53
CA ILE A 204 2.87 15.96 -13.79
C ILE A 204 3.04 17.02 -14.88
N ASN A 205 2.83 18.30 -14.56
CA ASN A 205 3.10 19.40 -15.49
C ASN A 205 4.55 19.45 -15.96
N GLU A 206 5.54 19.20 -15.10
CA GLU A 206 6.94 19.14 -15.51
C GLU A 206 7.24 17.93 -16.41
N VAL A 207 6.61 16.78 -16.16
CA VAL A 207 6.82 15.56 -16.97
C VAL A 207 6.18 15.69 -18.37
N LEU A 208 5.05 16.40 -18.49
CA LEU A 208 4.34 16.60 -19.76
C LEU A 208 4.98 17.64 -20.70
N LYS A 209 5.97 18.41 -20.23
CA LYS A 209 6.73 19.36 -21.07
C LYS A 209 7.71 18.64 -21.98
#